data_AF-A0A522PRZ8-F1
#
_entry.id   AF-A0A522PRZ8-F1
#
_cell.length_a   1.000
_cell.length_b   1.000
_cell.length_c   1.000
_cell.angle_alpha   90.00
_cell.angle_beta   90.00
_cell.angle_gamma   90.00
#
_symmetry.space_group_name_H-M   'P 1'
#
loop_
_entity.id
_entity.type
_entity.pdbx_description
1 polymer ?
#
loop_
_entity_poly.entity_id
_entity_poly.type
_entity_poly.pdbx_seq_one_letter_code
_entity_poly.pdbx_strand_id
1 'polypeptide(L)'
;MIIGVTHDSDGRAVQRLSVSTKVAIGMPPQGDRNYPCKLDHFVFLRKKKTPKGVEWEPDPELMRHYGSECRAVQIMLIDDDIDNVFPTAYAWWTAIERKCWGDGTCATRRTPAHLGGEHWAPCGSQCPELVAGLCKPSGDLRFVLADFPRLGSICRIHTSSYRSIRQIHSALEEIRTFTGGRLAGITAKLVVRPEEAAYFDRKEQRKKTTTIWALSLEVDGEDIRKLVANLTGNARLFAETRRRLGWGDRAIEVVEDEDDRAPEITAEFYPPPENGSDTSESSNPCNATAGATSVPAVRDPGRKPAFAASNDRTKRVPKGPIREPQRKTEPAQSHSNAVDAPSPANGSGGGIAQPAPTVNTSPNTAANGSRPKATLRGLVGPSEPDASGNAIHRNGNGVEYVVFKMRQNGSANTIYCNNPELMPEIARRQGHEAEARVAVVTDKDRQYYVLSGFVEG
;
A
#
# COMPACT_ATOMS: atom_id res chain seq x y z
N MET A 1 25.87 -23.52 -3.76
CA MET A 1 24.45 -23.15 -3.76
C MET A 1 23.78 -23.88 -2.61
N ILE A 2 23.07 -23.17 -1.72
CA ILE A 2 22.31 -23.79 -0.62
C ILE A 2 20.85 -23.33 -0.76
N ILE A 3 19.99 -24.24 -1.21
CA ILE A 3 18.55 -24.03 -1.36
C ILE A 3 17.94 -23.77 0.03
N GLY A 4 17.05 -22.78 0.12
CA GLY A 4 16.45 -22.30 1.37
C GLY A 4 17.32 -21.33 2.18
N VAL A 5 18.64 -21.24 1.92
CA VAL A 5 19.56 -20.39 2.72
C VAL A 5 20.21 -19.27 1.90
N THR A 6 20.64 -19.57 0.68
CA THR A 6 21.25 -18.59 -0.23
C THR A 6 20.49 -18.49 -1.55
N HIS A 7 19.68 -19.49 -1.87
CA HIS A 7 18.86 -19.55 -3.07
C HIS A 7 17.45 -20.05 -2.71
N ASP A 8 16.43 -19.72 -3.49
CA ASP A 8 15.07 -20.24 -3.33
C ASP A 8 14.93 -21.66 -3.92
N SER A 9 13.71 -22.20 -3.91
CA SER A 9 13.41 -23.52 -4.49
C SER A 9 13.68 -23.59 -6.00
N ASP A 10 13.65 -22.45 -6.69
CA ASP A 10 13.85 -22.34 -8.13
C ASP A 10 15.33 -22.12 -8.48
N GLY A 11 16.21 -22.07 -7.47
CA GLY A 11 17.65 -21.88 -7.63
C GLY A 11 18.06 -20.43 -7.89
N ARG A 12 17.17 -19.44 -7.68
CA ARG A 12 17.52 -18.00 -7.75
C ARG A 12 18.17 -17.57 -6.46
N ALA A 13 19.18 -16.70 -6.55
CA ALA A 13 19.86 -16.20 -5.36
C ALA A 13 18.92 -15.30 -4.53
N VAL A 14 18.78 -15.58 -3.24
CA VAL A 14 17.94 -14.79 -2.33
C VAL A 14 18.82 -13.87 -1.49
N GLN A 15 18.52 -12.58 -1.53
CA GLN A 15 19.14 -11.58 -0.68
C GLN A 15 18.31 -11.40 0.59
N ARG A 16 18.76 -12.03 1.68
CA ARG A 16 18.13 -11.90 2.99
C ARG A 16 18.62 -10.64 3.70
N LEU A 17 17.72 -9.70 3.94
CA LEU A 17 18.00 -8.43 4.61
C LEU A 17 17.41 -8.47 6.02
N SER A 18 18.24 -8.12 7.01
CA SER A 18 17.78 -7.97 8.39
C SER A 18 17.32 -6.53 8.65
N VAL A 19 16.30 -6.37 9.50
CA VAL A 19 15.93 -5.03 9.98
C VAL A 19 16.88 -4.62 11.09
N SER A 20 17.71 -3.60 10.82
CA SER A 20 18.66 -3.04 11.80
C SER A 20 18.09 -1.85 12.56
N THR A 21 17.19 -1.11 11.92
CA THR A 21 16.62 0.14 12.46
C THR A 21 15.11 0.10 12.33
N LYS A 22 14.42 0.24 13.46
CA LYS A 22 12.98 0.51 13.49
C LYS A 22 12.79 2.02 13.52
N VAL A 23 11.92 2.53 12.66
CA VAL A 23 11.42 3.90 12.74
C VAL A 23 9.99 3.84 13.26
N ALA A 24 9.64 4.69 14.22
CA ALA A 24 8.33 4.73 14.83
C ALA A 24 7.82 6.17 14.96
N ILE A 25 6.50 6.32 14.97
CA ILE A 25 5.80 7.57 15.32
C ILE A 25 4.95 7.39 16.59
N GLY A 26 5.34 6.39 17.38
CA GLY A 26 4.72 6.01 18.63
C GLY A 26 5.74 5.31 19.52
N MET A 27 5.57 5.43 20.83
CA MET A 27 6.35 4.69 21.81
C MET A 27 5.42 3.78 22.62
N PRO A 28 5.91 2.60 23.04
CA PRO A 28 5.14 1.75 23.93
C PRO A 28 4.80 2.49 25.24
N PRO A 29 3.79 2.00 26.00
CA PRO A 29 3.42 2.60 27.27
C PRO A 29 4.62 2.71 28.21
N GLN A 30 4.80 3.87 28.84
CA GLN A 30 5.94 4.15 29.73
C GLN A 30 5.46 4.78 31.05
N GLY A 31 5.97 4.29 32.17
CA GLY A 31 5.61 4.76 33.51
C GLY A 31 4.17 4.40 33.89
N ASP A 32 3.43 5.37 34.43
CA ASP A 32 2.04 5.21 34.91
C ASP A 32 0.99 5.18 33.78
N ARG A 33 1.41 5.18 32.51
CA ARG A 33 0.50 5.14 31.36
C ARG A 33 0.37 3.72 30.84
N ASN A 34 -0.87 3.26 30.69
CA ASN A 34 -1.20 1.97 30.08
C ASN A 34 -1.40 2.02 28.57
N TYR A 35 -1.27 3.19 27.94
CA TYR A 35 -1.49 3.39 26.52
C TYR A 35 -0.22 3.87 25.79
N PRO A 36 -0.05 3.49 24.50
CA PRO A 36 1.04 3.96 23.65
C PRO A 36 1.05 5.49 23.50
N CYS A 37 2.24 6.08 23.55
CA CYS A 37 2.43 7.50 23.35
C CYS A 37 2.56 7.78 21.85
N LYS A 38 1.53 8.36 21.22
CA LYS A 38 1.62 8.85 19.84
C LYS A 38 2.50 10.09 19.77
N LEU A 39 3.43 10.11 18.83
CA LEU A 39 4.38 11.19 18.61
C LEU A 39 4.09 11.91 17.28
N ASP A 40 4.52 13.16 17.20
CA ASP A 40 4.41 14.00 16.00
C ASP A 40 5.70 14.03 15.15
N HIS A 41 6.67 13.20 15.52
CA HIS A 41 7.98 13.07 14.92
C HIS A 41 8.43 11.61 14.91
N PHE A 42 9.46 11.32 14.11
CA PHE A 42 10.11 10.02 14.02
C PHE A 42 11.03 9.77 15.19
N VAL A 43 10.95 8.55 15.72
CA VAL A 43 11.93 7.98 16.64
C VAL A 43 12.66 6.84 15.93
N PHE A 44 13.98 6.89 15.98
CA PHE A 44 14.85 5.86 15.41
C PHE A 44 15.30 4.93 16.53
N LEU A 45 15.03 3.64 16.35
CA LEU A 45 15.31 2.59 17.32
C LEU A 45 16.27 1.57 16.71
N ARG A 46 17.21 1.08 17.51
CA ARG A 46 18.14 0.01 17.15
C ARG A 46 17.94 -1.22 18.04
N LYS A 47 18.29 -2.39 17.52
CA LYS A 47 18.25 -3.65 18.28
C LYS A 47 19.32 -3.64 19.37
N LYS A 48 18.94 -4.02 20.58
CA LYS A 48 19.84 -4.30 21.71
C LYS A 48 19.52 -5.65 22.30
N LYS A 49 20.54 -6.49 22.44
CA LYS A 49 20.41 -7.77 23.11
C LYS A 49 20.36 -7.54 24.63
N THR A 50 19.28 -7.99 25.27
CA THR A 50 19.12 -8.03 26.71
C THR A 50 19.06 -9.50 27.18
N PRO A 51 19.16 -9.78 28.48
CA PRO A 51 18.98 -11.14 29.01
C PRO A 51 17.59 -11.73 28.73
N LYS A 52 16.60 -10.89 28.44
CA LYS A 52 15.20 -11.28 28.19
C LYS A 52 14.87 -11.45 26.70
N GLY A 53 15.78 -11.08 25.79
CA GLY A 53 15.56 -11.16 24.35
C GLY A 53 16.22 -10.00 23.60
N VAL A 54 15.66 -9.65 22.44
CA VAL A 54 16.04 -8.46 21.68
C VAL A 54 15.05 -7.35 21.98
N GLU A 55 15.54 -6.21 22.45
CA GLU A 55 14.72 -5.02 22.72
C GLU A 55 15.11 -3.88 21.80
N TRP A 56 14.18 -2.96 21.58
CA TRP A 56 14.40 -1.75 20.80
C TRP A 56 14.76 -0.58 21.73
N GLU A 57 15.91 0.05 21.51
CA GLU A 57 16.30 1.27 22.21
C GLU A 57 16.53 2.43 21.23
N PRO A 58 16.35 3.70 21.67
CA PRO A 58 16.68 4.85 20.84
C PRO A 58 18.11 4.82 20.32
N ASP A 59 18.30 5.05 19.02
CA ASP A 59 19.61 5.07 18.37
C ASP A 59 20.27 6.45 18.55
N PRO A 60 21.31 6.58 19.39
CA PRO A 60 21.92 7.87 19.67
C PRO A 60 22.66 8.46 18.46
N GLU A 61 23.06 7.66 17.47
CA GLU A 61 23.71 8.16 16.26
C GLU A 61 22.68 8.81 15.33
N LEU A 62 21.57 8.10 15.07
CA LEU A 62 20.50 8.63 14.22
C LEU A 62 19.79 9.81 14.88
N MET A 63 19.59 9.79 16.20
CA MET A 63 19.03 10.93 16.94
C MET A 63 19.94 12.17 16.89
N ARG A 64 21.27 12.00 16.90
CA ARG A 64 22.21 13.13 16.73
C ARG A 64 22.17 13.71 15.32
N HIS A 65 21.93 12.87 14.31
CA HIS A 65 21.89 13.30 12.92
C HIS A 65 20.58 13.98 12.54
N TYR A 66 19.45 13.34 12.82
CA TYR A 66 18.11 13.84 12.44
C TYR A 66 17.48 14.78 13.48
N GLY A 67 18.01 14.80 14.70
CA GLY A 67 17.44 15.56 15.82
C GLY A 67 16.30 14.83 16.53
N SER A 68 15.86 15.40 17.65
CA SER A 68 14.82 14.82 18.53
C SER A 68 13.39 15.04 18.04
N GLU A 69 13.15 15.97 17.11
CA GLU A 69 11.82 16.33 16.60
C GLU A 69 11.74 16.17 15.07
N CYS A 70 12.41 15.16 14.52
CA CYS A 70 12.47 14.91 13.09
C CYS A 70 11.09 14.54 12.52
N ARG A 71 10.49 15.39 11.67
CA ARG A 71 9.18 15.11 11.05
C ARG A 71 9.26 14.67 9.59
N ALA A 72 10.44 14.69 9.00
CA ALA A 72 10.67 14.30 7.62
C ALA A 72 12.03 13.62 7.49
N VAL A 73 12.05 12.48 6.81
CA VAL A 73 13.28 11.70 6.58
C VAL A 73 13.36 11.29 5.12
N GLN A 74 14.56 11.39 4.52
CA GLN A 74 14.78 10.95 3.16
C GLN A 74 15.09 9.44 3.14
N ILE A 75 14.30 8.70 2.38
CA ILE A 75 14.35 7.24 2.28
C ILE A 75 14.63 6.83 0.85
N MET A 76 15.22 5.64 0.68
CA MET A 76 15.45 4.99 -0.60
C MET A 76 14.67 3.67 -0.64
N LEU A 77 13.89 3.49 -1.69
CA LEU A 77 13.10 2.28 -1.89
C LEU A 77 14.00 1.11 -2.33
N ILE A 78 13.70 -0.09 -1.85
CA ILE A 78 14.61 -1.26 -1.94
C ILE A 78 14.29 -2.22 -3.09
N ASP A 79 13.03 -2.27 -3.53
CA ASP A 79 12.54 -3.23 -4.52
C ASP A 79 11.61 -2.53 -5.52
N ASP A 80 11.40 -3.15 -6.67
CA ASP A 80 10.51 -2.65 -7.73
C ASP A 80 9.05 -3.12 -7.52
N ASP A 81 8.86 -4.16 -6.71
CA ASP A 81 7.56 -4.65 -6.28
C ASP A 81 7.08 -3.93 -5.01
N ILE A 82 5.86 -3.40 -5.07
CA ILE A 82 5.22 -2.69 -3.95
C ILE A 82 5.00 -3.64 -2.78
N ASP A 83 4.66 -4.91 -3.01
CA ASP A 83 4.41 -5.86 -1.92
C ASP A 83 5.70 -6.24 -1.17
N ASN A 84 6.87 -6.08 -1.80
CA ASN A 84 8.16 -6.25 -1.14
C ASN A 84 8.57 -5.01 -0.32
N VAL A 85 8.26 -3.81 -0.83
CA VAL A 85 8.58 -2.51 -0.21
C VAL A 85 7.61 -2.16 0.91
N PHE A 86 6.31 -2.37 0.70
CA PHE A 86 5.24 -2.02 1.61
C PHE A 86 4.18 -3.12 1.66
N PRO A 87 4.50 -4.31 2.20
CA PRO A 87 3.50 -5.33 2.44
C PRO A 87 2.40 -4.79 3.35
N THR A 88 1.17 -4.96 2.91
CA THR A 88 -0.02 -4.57 3.67
C THR A 88 -0.97 -5.75 3.83
N ALA A 89 -1.62 -5.83 4.98
CA ALA A 89 -2.65 -6.83 5.26
C ALA A 89 -3.57 -6.34 6.38
N TYR A 90 -4.77 -6.88 6.46
CA TYR A 90 -5.48 -6.94 7.72
C TYR A 90 -4.81 -7.99 8.60
N ALA A 91 -4.35 -7.61 9.79
CA ALA A 91 -3.65 -8.51 10.69
C ALA A 91 -4.23 -8.45 12.11
N TRP A 92 -4.23 -9.60 12.77
CA TRP A 92 -4.49 -9.75 14.19
C TRP A 92 -3.23 -10.25 14.89
N TRP A 93 -2.62 -9.36 15.67
CA TRP A 93 -1.44 -9.66 16.47
C TRP A 93 -1.82 -9.92 17.93
N THR A 94 -1.08 -10.83 18.53
CA THR A 94 -1.02 -11.06 19.99
C THR A 94 0.41 -10.86 20.45
N ALA A 95 0.65 -10.79 21.76
CA ALA A 95 1.98 -10.57 22.31
C ALA A 95 3.00 -11.66 21.93
N ILE A 96 2.54 -12.81 21.45
CA ILE A 96 3.36 -13.98 21.12
C ILE A 96 3.41 -14.19 19.61
N GLU A 97 2.29 -14.02 18.91
CA GLU A 97 2.21 -14.40 17.49
C GLU A 97 1.18 -13.58 16.69
N ARG A 98 1.29 -13.68 15.37
CA ARG A 98 0.30 -13.22 14.38
C ARG A 98 -0.77 -14.29 14.19
N LYS A 99 -1.92 -14.12 14.84
CA LYS A 99 -3.04 -15.07 14.79
C LYS A 99 -3.77 -15.12 13.46
N CYS A 100 -3.89 -14.00 12.76
CA CYS A 100 -4.62 -13.93 11.50
C CYS A 100 -4.02 -12.87 10.60
N TRP A 101 -3.95 -13.11 9.30
CA TRP A 101 -3.60 -12.10 8.30
C TRP A 101 -4.31 -12.34 6.97
N GLY A 102 -4.73 -11.29 6.28
CA GLY A 102 -5.50 -11.42 5.04
C GLY A 102 -5.65 -10.12 4.25
N ASP A 103 -6.25 -10.23 3.08
CA ASP A 103 -6.44 -9.13 2.11
C ASP A 103 -7.80 -8.42 2.26
N GLY A 104 -8.61 -8.84 3.24
CA GLY A 104 -9.97 -8.33 3.45
C GLY A 104 -11.04 -9.10 2.67
N THR A 105 -10.68 -10.14 1.92
CA THR A 105 -11.60 -11.11 1.30
C THR A 105 -11.37 -12.53 1.85
N CYS A 106 -10.11 -12.94 1.91
CA CYS A 106 -9.65 -14.18 2.53
C CYS A 106 -8.53 -13.88 3.53
N ALA A 107 -8.29 -14.81 4.44
CA ALA A 107 -7.22 -14.72 5.42
C ALA A 107 -6.61 -16.10 5.68
N THR A 108 -5.41 -16.11 6.22
CA THR A 108 -4.84 -17.27 6.90
C THR A 108 -4.98 -17.05 8.40
N ARG A 109 -5.59 -18.00 9.11
CA ARG A 109 -5.86 -17.93 10.55
C ARG A 109 -5.23 -19.10 11.28
N ARG A 110 -4.42 -18.82 12.30
CA ARG A 110 -3.91 -19.83 13.23
C ARG A 110 -4.95 -20.19 14.26
N THR A 111 -5.13 -21.50 14.47
CA THR A 111 -5.98 -22.07 15.49
C THR A 111 -5.20 -23.11 16.28
N PRO A 112 -5.65 -23.51 17.49
CA PRO A 112 -4.97 -24.55 18.25
C PRO A 112 -4.80 -25.88 17.48
N ALA A 113 -5.69 -26.15 16.52
CA ALA A 113 -5.61 -27.32 15.65
C ALA A 113 -4.65 -27.10 14.45
N HIS A 114 -4.52 -25.85 13.97
CA HIS A 114 -3.71 -25.50 12.81
C HIS A 114 -2.73 -24.37 13.15
N LEU A 115 -1.60 -24.73 13.78
CA LEU A 115 -0.55 -23.78 14.16
C LEU A 115 0.09 -23.07 12.95
N GLY A 116 0.15 -23.73 11.80
CA GLY A 116 0.64 -23.13 10.55
C GLY A 116 -0.34 -22.14 9.90
N GLY A 117 -1.59 -22.10 10.39
CA GLY A 117 -2.67 -21.35 9.80
C GLY A 117 -3.51 -22.16 8.83
N GLU A 118 -4.81 -21.89 8.81
CA GLU A 118 -5.77 -22.44 7.86
C GLU A 118 -6.45 -21.32 7.06
N HIS A 119 -6.98 -21.66 5.89
CA HIS A 119 -7.74 -20.72 5.08
C HIS A 119 -9.00 -20.28 5.82
N TRP A 120 -9.25 -18.98 5.87
CA TRP A 120 -10.36 -18.37 6.57
C TRP A 120 -11.11 -17.37 5.68
N ALA A 121 -12.41 -17.60 5.51
CA ALA A 121 -13.32 -16.70 4.79
C ALA A 121 -14.73 -16.76 5.43
N PRO A 122 -15.50 -15.65 5.44
CA PRO A 122 -15.16 -14.35 4.86
C PRO A 122 -14.21 -13.52 5.76
N CYS A 123 -13.23 -12.85 5.14
CA CYS A 123 -12.46 -11.78 5.78
C CYS A 123 -13.09 -10.40 5.51
N GLY A 124 -12.63 -9.35 6.19
CA GLY A 124 -13.10 -7.98 5.98
C GLY A 124 -14.34 -7.61 6.79
N SER A 125 -15.31 -6.93 6.17
CA SER A 125 -16.43 -6.28 6.85
C SER A 125 -17.33 -7.21 7.67
N GLN A 126 -17.35 -8.51 7.35
CA GLN A 126 -18.13 -9.53 8.06
C GLN A 126 -17.32 -10.25 9.15
N CYS A 127 -16.04 -9.94 9.30
CA CYS A 127 -15.14 -10.58 10.25
C CYS A 127 -15.41 -10.07 11.69
N PRO A 128 -15.78 -10.95 12.64
CA PRO A 128 -16.03 -10.56 14.02
C PRO A 128 -14.83 -9.87 14.68
N GLU A 129 -13.61 -10.32 14.40
CA GLU A 129 -12.39 -9.75 14.99
C GLU A 129 -12.07 -8.36 14.44
N LEU A 130 -12.46 -8.06 13.19
CA LEU A 130 -12.36 -6.70 12.64
C LEU A 130 -13.37 -5.77 13.33
N VAL A 131 -14.60 -6.24 13.54
CA VAL A 131 -15.65 -5.48 14.23
C VAL A 131 -15.29 -5.24 15.71
N ALA A 132 -14.67 -6.24 16.35
CA ALA A 132 -14.18 -6.15 17.73
C ALA A 132 -12.91 -5.29 17.89
N GLY A 133 -12.30 -4.83 16.80
CA GLY A 133 -11.07 -4.03 16.82
C GLY A 133 -9.78 -4.81 17.13
N LEU A 134 -9.83 -6.15 17.12
CA LEU A 134 -8.68 -7.04 17.30
C LEU A 134 -7.91 -7.27 16.00
N CYS A 135 -8.58 -7.19 14.86
CA CYS A 135 -7.95 -7.17 13.55
C CYS A 135 -7.80 -5.71 13.09
N LYS A 136 -6.60 -5.30 12.68
CA LYS A 136 -6.32 -3.93 12.24
C LYS A 136 -5.64 -3.96 10.88
N PRO A 137 -5.83 -2.93 10.02
CA PRO A 137 -4.99 -2.79 8.85
C PRO A 137 -3.54 -2.61 9.33
N SER A 138 -2.60 -3.18 8.59
CA SER A 138 -1.20 -3.29 9.00
C SER A 138 -0.33 -3.12 7.76
N GLY A 139 0.65 -2.23 7.83
CA GLY A 139 1.60 -1.99 6.75
C GLY A 139 3.02 -1.83 7.29
N ASP A 140 3.98 -2.52 6.68
CA ASP A 140 5.41 -2.39 7.00
C ASP A 140 6.14 -1.72 5.85
N LEU A 141 6.45 -0.42 5.96
CA LEU A 141 7.26 0.23 4.93
C LEU A 141 8.73 -0.07 5.20
N ARG A 142 9.38 -0.69 4.21
CA ARG A 142 10.76 -1.16 4.23
C ARG A 142 11.61 -0.30 3.29
N PHE A 143 12.69 0.25 3.82
CA PHE A 143 13.51 1.23 3.08
C PHE A 143 14.92 1.31 3.62
N VAL A 144 15.78 2.06 2.94
CA VAL A 144 17.10 2.47 3.44
C VAL A 144 17.06 3.98 3.71
N LEU A 145 17.73 4.45 4.77
CA LEU A 145 17.89 5.89 5.01
C LEU A 145 18.84 6.46 3.96
N ALA A 146 18.40 7.45 3.19
CA ALA A 146 19.20 8.00 2.09
C ALA A 146 20.47 8.70 2.57
N ASP A 147 20.39 9.41 3.71
CA ASP A 147 21.53 10.13 4.30
C ASP A 147 22.46 9.19 5.09
N PHE A 148 21.99 7.99 5.43
CA PHE A 148 22.76 6.99 6.17
C PHE A 148 22.59 5.59 5.56
N PRO A 149 23.10 5.34 4.34
CA PRO A 149 22.91 4.07 3.67
C PRO A 149 23.75 2.98 4.33
N ARG A 150 23.10 1.96 4.88
CA ARG A 150 23.75 0.73 5.38
C ARG A 150 23.47 -0.42 4.42
N LEU A 151 24.52 -1.07 3.91
CA LEU A 151 24.39 -2.26 3.07
C LEU A 151 24.23 -3.51 3.94
N GLY A 152 23.33 -4.41 3.56
CA GLY A 152 23.06 -5.67 4.28
C GLY A 152 22.01 -5.58 5.37
N SER A 153 21.48 -4.38 5.65
CA SER A 153 20.34 -4.18 6.54
C SER A 153 19.39 -3.13 6.01
N ILE A 154 18.16 -3.13 6.51
CA ILE A 154 17.12 -2.17 6.15
C ILE A 154 16.50 -1.50 7.37
N CYS A 155 15.75 -0.45 7.11
CA CYS A 155 14.87 0.23 8.05
C CYS A 155 13.42 -0.21 7.84
N ARG A 156 12.65 -0.29 8.92
CA ARG A 156 11.21 -0.60 8.87
C ARG A 156 10.43 0.42 9.68
N ILE A 157 9.31 0.90 9.15
CA ILE A 157 8.26 1.57 9.92
C ILE A 157 6.96 0.78 9.82
N HIS A 158 6.36 0.48 10.98
CA HIS A 158 5.05 -0.15 11.06
C HIS A 158 3.98 0.92 11.20
N THR A 159 2.84 0.74 10.52
CA THR A 159 1.67 1.56 10.75
C THR A 159 0.38 0.74 10.70
N SER A 160 -0.55 1.05 11.60
CA SER A 160 -1.91 0.51 11.57
C SER A 160 -2.96 1.54 11.16
N SER A 161 -2.54 2.71 10.66
CA SER A 161 -3.44 3.79 10.26
C SER A 161 -3.91 3.56 8.84
N TYR A 162 -5.22 3.44 8.65
CA TYR A 162 -5.82 3.33 7.31
C TYR A 162 -5.42 4.49 6.39
N ARG A 163 -5.29 5.71 6.95
CA ARG A 163 -4.91 6.91 6.20
C ARG A 163 -3.46 6.81 5.71
N SER A 164 -2.53 6.51 6.61
CA SER A 164 -1.12 6.34 6.30
C SER A 164 -0.90 5.23 5.26
N ILE A 165 -1.54 4.08 5.45
CA ILE A 165 -1.42 2.95 4.53
C ILE A 165 -1.90 3.34 3.12
N ARG A 166 -3.07 3.96 3.02
CA ARG A 166 -3.63 4.39 1.73
C ARG A 166 -2.75 5.44 1.05
N GLN A 167 -2.24 6.41 1.79
CA GLN A 167 -1.38 7.47 1.26
C GLN A 167 -0.05 6.90 0.73
N ILE A 168 0.64 6.10 1.53
CA ILE A 168 1.91 5.48 1.13
C ILE A 168 1.72 4.59 -0.09
N HIS A 169 0.70 3.71 -0.08
CA HIS A 169 0.44 2.81 -1.21
C HIS A 169 0.13 3.60 -2.49
N SER A 170 -0.71 4.64 -2.42
CA SER A 170 -1.06 5.45 -3.59
C SER A 170 0.16 6.18 -4.14
N ALA A 171 1.02 6.72 -3.26
CA ALA A 171 2.26 7.37 -3.66
C ALA A 171 3.24 6.39 -4.33
N LEU A 172 3.37 5.15 -3.82
CA LEU A 172 4.20 4.12 -4.44
C LEU A 172 3.70 3.74 -5.84
N GLU A 173 2.39 3.56 -6.03
CA GLU A 173 1.79 3.29 -7.35
C GLU A 173 2.03 4.45 -8.33
N GLU A 174 1.89 5.68 -7.86
CA GLU A 174 2.14 6.88 -8.68
C GLU A 174 3.61 6.94 -9.12
N ILE A 175 4.54 6.82 -8.17
CA ILE A 175 5.98 6.80 -8.46
C ILE A 175 6.31 5.68 -9.46
N ARG A 176 5.81 4.46 -9.22
CA ARG A 176 6.01 3.30 -10.11
C ARG A 176 5.49 3.57 -11.51
N THR A 177 4.33 4.20 -11.63
CA THR A 177 3.74 4.57 -12.93
C THR A 177 4.61 5.58 -13.67
N PHE A 178 5.07 6.64 -12.99
CA PHE A 178 5.90 7.69 -13.59
C PHE A 178 7.28 7.20 -14.04
N THR A 179 7.85 6.21 -13.37
CA THR A 179 9.20 5.69 -13.64
C THR A 179 9.21 4.50 -14.60
N GLY A 180 8.02 4.07 -15.08
CA GLY A 180 7.88 2.93 -15.98
C GLY A 180 8.11 1.59 -15.28
N GLY A 181 7.59 1.44 -14.06
CA GLY A 181 7.64 0.21 -13.27
C GLY A 181 8.82 0.10 -12.31
N ARG A 182 9.58 1.19 -12.10
CA ARG A 182 10.80 1.17 -11.27
C ARG A 182 10.57 1.86 -9.94
N LEU A 183 10.86 1.20 -8.84
CA LEU A 183 10.84 1.80 -7.51
C LEU A 183 12.21 1.73 -6.86
N ALA A 184 12.97 0.67 -7.10
CA ALA A 184 14.25 0.46 -6.46
C ALA A 184 15.25 1.60 -6.75
N GLY A 185 15.87 2.11 -5.69
CA GLY A 185 16.83 3.21 -5.76
C GLY A 185 16.22 4.60 -5.85
N ILE A 186 14.89 4.73 -5.93
CA ILE A 186 14.22 6.04 -5.87
C ILE A 186 14.31 6.58 -4.45
N THR A 187 14.77 7.83 -4.36
CA THR A 187 14.80 8.59 -3.12
C THR A 187 13.51 9.38 -2.95
N ALA A 188 12.78 9.11 -1.89
CA ALA A 188 11.54 9.77 -1.52
C ALA A 188 11.63 10.32 -0.09
N LYS A 189 10.74 11.23 0.27
CA LYS A 189 10.67 11.86 1.58
C LYS A 189 9.48 11.31 2.34
N LEU A 190 9.75 10.62 3.44
CA LEU A 190 8.72 10.15 4.36
C LEU A 190 8.45 11.26 5.39
N VAL A 191 7.20 11.71 5.48
CA VAL A 191 6.80 12.89 6.28
C VAL A 191 5.69 12.53 7.25
N VAL A 192 5.76 13.05 8.48
CA VAL A 192 4.67 13.03 9.46
C VAL A 192 3.83 14.29 9.31
N ARG A 193 2.55 14.15 8.93
CA ARG A 193 1.62 15.27 8.71
C ARG A 193 0.50 15.26 9.76
N PRO A 194 0.09 16.43 10.28
CA PRO A 194 -1.12 16.53 11.09
C PRO A 194 -2.35 16.47 10.18
N GLU A 195 -3.28 15.58 10.49
CA GLU A 195 -4.59 15.50 9.87
C GLU A 195 -5.70 15.71 10.89
N GLU A 196 -6.73 16.45 10.52
CA GLU A 196 -7.93 16.58 11.33
C GLU A 196 -8.89 15.43 11.06
N ALA A 197 -9.30 14.74 12.11
CA ALA A 197 -10.34 13.74 12.09
C ALA A 197 -11.51 14.20 12.95
N ALA A 198 -12.68 14.33 12.32
CA ALA A 198 -13.92 14.55 13.05
C ALA A 198 -14.56 13.21 13.40
N TYR A 199 -14.79 12.97 14.69
CA TYR A 199 -15.56 11.83 15.16
C TYR A 199 -16.80 12.28 15.93
N PHE A 200 -17.85 11.46 15.90
CA PHE A 200 -19.07 11.73 16.64
C PHE A 200 -18.95 11.11 18.03
N ASP A 201 -18.87 11.96 19.05
CA ASP A 201 -18.88 11.50 20.44
C ASP A 201 -20.32 11.16 20.83
N ARG A 202 -20.61 9.86 21.00
CA ARG A 202 -21.95 9.38 21.39
C ARG A 202 -22.36 9.84 22.79
N LYS A 203 -21.40 10.10 23.69
CA LYS A 203 -21.68 10.53 25.07
C LYS A 203 -22.04 12.01 25.10
N GLU A 204 -21.34 12.84 24.33
CA GLU A 204 -21.57 14.29 24.30
C GLU A 204 -22.50 14.75 23.16
N GLN A 205 -22.94 13.83 22.29
CA GLN A 205 -23.81 14.08 21.12
C GLN A 205 -23.28 15.22 20.23
N ARG A 206 -21.94 15.36 20.15
CA ARG A 206 -21.25 16.43 19.41
C ARG A 206 -20.15 15.85 18.55
N LYS A 207 -19.89 16.52 17.42
CA LYS A 207 -18.71 16.24 16.60
C LYS A 207 -17.49 16.85 17.29
N LYS A 208 -16.52 16.00 17.62
CA LYS A 208 -15.20 16.43 18.13
C LYS A 208 -14.19 16.28 17.00
N THR A 209 -13.31 17.28 16.87
CA THR A 209 -12.17 17.23 15.95
C THR A 209 -10.94 16.86 16.76
N THR A 210 -10.21 15.83 16.32
CA THR A 210 -8.93 15.43 16.88
C THR A 210 -7.84 15.50 15.81
N THR A 211 -6.61 15.76 16.21
CA THR A 211 -5.46 15.77 15.30
C THR A 211 -4.77 14.39 15.35
N ILE A 212 -4.68 13.75 14.19
CA ILE A 212 -4.00 12.47 14.01
C ILE A 212 -2.75 12.72 13.18
N TRP A 213 -1.62 12.14 13.58
CA TRP A 213 -0.38 12.19 12.82
C TRP A 213 -0.36 11.04 11.81
N ALA A 214 -0.41 11.37 10.52
CA ALA A 214 -0.39 10.43 9.41
C ALA A 214 0.97 10.44 8.70
N LEU A 215 1.32 9.31 8.08
CA LEU A 215 2.54 9.18 7.28
C LEU A 215 2.22 9.42 5.81
N SER A 216 2.99 10.30 5.17
CA SER A 216 2.91 10.59 3.75
C SER A 216 4.26 10.31 3.09
N LEU A 217 4.24 9.78 1.87
CA LEU A 217 5.42 9.59 1.05
C LEU A 217 5.38 10.61 -0.09
N GLU A 218 6.36 11.51 -0.11
CA GLU A 218 6.41 12.66 -1.03
C GLU A 218 7.71 12.57 -1.86
N VAL A 219 7.66 12.94 -3.14
CA VAL A 219 8.86 13.15 -3.95
C VAL A 219 8.89 14.61 -4.36
N ASP A 220 9.88 15.34 -3.84
CA ASP A 220 10.02 16.77 -4.09
C ASP A 220 10.77 17.01 -5.42
N GLY A 221 10.31 18.00 -6.18
CA GLY A 221 11.02 18.56 -7.33
C GLY A 221 10.59 20.00 -7.56
N GLU A 222 11.55 20.90 -7.80
CA GLU A 222 11.25 22.34 -7.97
C GLU A 222 10.43 22.62 -9.25
N ASP A 223 10.60 21.78 -10.28
CA ASP A 223 9.84 21.77 -11.54
C ASP A 223 9.60 20.30 -11.89
N ILE A 224 8.57 20.02 -12.69
CA ILE A 224 8.25 18.72 -13.27
C ILE A 224 9.48 18.09 -13.92
N ARG A 225 10.32 18.89 -14.61
CA ARG A 225 11.57 18.39 -15.21
C ARG A 225 12.57 17.87 -14.17
N LYS A 226 12.75 18.62 -13.07
CA LYS A 226 13.63 18.20 -11.97
C LYS A 226 13.05 17.02 -11.20
N LEU A 227 11.73 16.97 -11.01
CA LEU A 227 11.02 15.84 -10.43
C LEU A 227 11.25 14.56 -11.26
N VAL A 228 11.02 14.63 -12.57
CA VAL A 228 11.26 13.51 -13.49
C VAL A 228 12.73 13.11 -13.49
N ALA A 229 13.65 14.07 -13.47
CA ALA A 229 15.09 13.79 -13.39
C ALA A 229 15.47 13.09 -12.08
N ASN A 230 14.92 13.51 -10.93
CA ASN A 230 15.14 12.86 -9.64
C ASN A 230 14.61 11.42 -9.62
N LEU A 231 13.38 11.23 -10.14
CA LEU A 231 12.74 9.92 -10.22
C LEU A 231 13.45 8.95 -11.17
N THR A 232 13.87 9.44 -12.34
CA THR A 232 14.43 8.58 -13.39
C THR A 232 15.94 8.45 -13.30
N GLY A 233 16.67 9.45 -12.84
CA GLY A 233 18.14 9.47 -12.77
C GLY A 233 18.67 8.44 -11.78
N ASN A 234 18.20 8.48 -10.54
CA ASN A 234 18.61 7.54 -9.49
C ASN A 234 18.15 6.11 -9.83
N ALA A 235 16.91 5.94 -10.29
CA ALA A 235 16.39 4.63 -10.71
C ALA A 235 17.20 4.02 -11.88
N ARG A 236 17.64 4.83 -12.84
CA ARG A 236 18.49 4.36 -13.95
C ARG A 236 19.88 3.97 -13.47
N LEU A 237 20.54 4.83 -12.70
CA LEU A 237 21.86 4.54 -12.14
C LEU A 237 21.84 3.28 -11.28
N PHE A 238 20.81 3.11 -10.46
CA PHE A 238 20.65 1.94 -9.61
C PHE A 238 20.39 0.68 -10.42
N ALA A 239 19.55 0.74 -11.45
CA ALA A 239 19.31 -0.38 -12.36
C ALA A 239 20.56 -0.77 -13.17
N GLU A 240 21.32 0.21 -13.66
CA GLU A 240 22.60 -0.05 -14.35
C GLU A 240 23.61 -0.69 -13.41
N THR A 241 23.69 -0.21 -12.17
CA THR A 241 24.56 -0.76 -11.14
C THR A 241 24.15 -2.19 -10.78
N ARG A 242 22.85 -2.46 -10.57
CA ARG A 242 22.34 -3.82 -10.36
C ARG A 242 22.68 -4.74 -11.52
N ARG A 243 22.51 -4.27 -12.76
CA ARG A 243 22.83 -5.06 -13.96
C ARG A 243 24.32 -5.38 -14.05
N ARG A 244 25.19 -4.39 -13.81
CA ARG A 244 26.66 -4.58 -13.81
C ARG A 244 27.15 -5.52 -12.71
N LEU A 245 26.51 -5.47 -11.54
CA LEU A 245 26.87 -6.30 -10.39
C LEU A 245 26.18 -7.68 -10.39
N GLY A 246 25.36 -8.00 -11.42
CA GLY A 246 24.61 -9.26 -11.46
C GLY A 246 23.56 -9.38 -10.36
N TRP A 247 23.08 -8.26 -9.82
CA TRP A 247 22.04 -8.20 -8.78
C TRP A 247 20.61 -8.16 -9.35
N GLY A 248 20.45 -8.20 -10.67
CA GLY A 248 19.15 -8.05 -11.33
C GLY A 248 18.18 -9.23 -11.14
N ASP A 249 18.66 -10.40 -10.71
CA ASP A 249 17.87 -11.63 -10.56
C ASP A 249 17.83 -12.13 -9.09
N ARG A 250 18.06 -11.22 -8.13
CA ARG A 250 18.02 -11.56 -6.70
C ARG A 250 16.67 -11.21 -6.11
N ALA A 251 16.00 -12.18 -5.51
CA ALA A 251 14.81 -11.92 -4.70
C ALA A 251 15.23 -11.31 -3.36
N ILE A 252 14.67 -10.16 -2.99
CA ILE A 252 14.88 -9.58 -1.66
C ILE A 252 13.90 -10.22 -0.69
N GLU A 253 14.42 -10.81 0.37
CA GLU A 253 13.62 -11.35 1.47
C GLU A 253 14.00 -10.60 2.75
N VAL A 254 13.04 -9.93 3.37
CA VAL A 254 13.27 -9.30 4.69
C VAL A 254 13.01 -10.34 5.77
N VAL A 255 14.06 -10.67 6.52
CA VAL A 255 14.00 -11.68 7.57
C VAL A 255 13.84 -10.99 8.92
N GLU A 256 12.70 -11.20 9.54
CA GLU A 256 12.41 -10.82 10.92
C GLU A 256 11.70 -11.97 11.61
N ASP A 257 12.12 -12.26 12.84
CA ASP A 257 11.46 -13.27 13.66
C ASP A 257 10.10 -12.76 14.14
N GLU A 258 9.09 -13.61 14.08
CA GLU A 258 7.75 -13.27 14.56
C GLU A 258 7.74 -13.10 16.08
N ASP A 259 8.56 -13.86 16.80
CA ASP A 259 8.69 -13.79 18.27
C ASP A 259 9.25 -12.45 18.74
N ASP A 260 10.09 -11.82 17.93
CA ASP A 260 10.59 -10.45 18.18
C ASP A 260 9.54 -9.40 17.80
N ARG A 261 8.79 -9.65 16.72
CA ARG A 261 7.88 -8.68 16.09
C ARG A 261 6.53 -8.59 16.78
N ALA A 262 5.98 -9.71 17.25
CA ALA A 262 4.69 -9.81 17.90
C ALA A 262 4.55 -8.97 19.18
N PRO A 263 5.49 -9.04 20.16
CA PRO A 263 5.41 -8.21 21.36
C PRO A 263 5.58 -6.73 21.04
N GLU A 264 6.41 -6.38 20.04
CA GLU A 264 6.62 -5.02 19.59
C GLU A 264 5.35 -4.39 19.01
N ILE A 265 4.70 -5.05 18.05
CA ILE A 265 3.47 -4.56 17.43
C ILE A 265 2.34 -4.53 18.46
N THR A 266 2.25 -5.54 19.31
CA THR A 266 1.19 -5.62 20.33
C THR A 266 1.31 -4.48 21.34
N ALA A 267 2.53 -4.19 21.82
CA ALA A 267 2.76 -3.12 22.78
C ALA A 267 2.39 -1.73 22.22
N GLU A 268 2.59 -1.49 20.92
CA GLU A 268 2.33 -0.19 20.29
C GLU A 268 0.89 -0.05 19.74
N PHE A 269 0.29 -1.13 19.25
CA PHE A 269 -0.98 -1.07 18.51
C PHE A 269 -2.13 -1.82 19.18
N TYR A 270 -1.88 -2.65 20.20
CA TYR A 270 -2.90 -3.46 20.89
C TYR A 270 -2.81 -3.32 22.41
N PRO A 271 -3.06 -2.12 22.97
CA PRO A 271 -3.08 -1.93 24.41
C PRO A 271 -4.19 -2.76 25.07
N PRO A 272 -4.00 -3.22 26.32
CA PRO A 272 -5.02 -3.94 27.06
C PRO A 272 -6.26 -3.04 27.26
N PRO A 273 -7.49 -3.60 27.16
CA PRO A 273 -8.70 -2.81 27.35
C PRO A 273 -8.79 -2.33 28.80
N GLU A 274 -8.78 -1.02 29.02
CA GLU A 274 -9.18 -0.46 30.31
C GLU A 274 -10.70 -0.55 30.46
N ASN A 275 -11.16 -0.85 31.68
CA ASN A 275 -12.56 -0.88 32.05
C ASN A 275 -13.28 0.41 31.61
N GLY A 276 -14.09 0.32 30.56
CA GLY A 276 -15.18 1.27 30.30
C GLY A 276 -14.82 2.58 29.57
N SER A 277 -14.10 2.50 28.45
CA SER A 277 -14.28 3.51 27.40
C SER A 277 -14.06 2.90 26.02
N ASP A 278 -15.10 2.97 25.19
CA ASP A 278 -15.05 2.66 23.76
C ASP A 278 -13.81 3.29 23.13
N THR A 279 -13.20 2.54 22.21
CA THR A 279 -12.09 2.95 21.36
C THR A 279 -12.34 4.30 20.70
N SER A 280 -11.92 5.37 21.38
CA SER A 280 -11.70 6.68 20.80
C SER A 280 -10.20 6.96 20.90
N GLU A 281 -9.58 7.25 19.75
CA GLU A 281 -8.21 7.78 19.68
C GLU A 281 -8.13 9.13 20.43
N SER A 282 -7.96 9.07 21.74
CA SER A 282 -7.64 10.24 22.55
C SER A 282 -6.13 10.50 22.44
N SER A 283 -5.79 11.44 21.56
CA SER A 283 -4.45 11.99 21.39
C SER A 283 -4.12 12.96 22.53
N ASN A 284 -3.38 12.51 23.54
CA ASN A 284 -2.66 13.42 24.44
C ASN A 284 -1.19 13.45 24.02
N PRO A 285 -0.64 14.60 23.56
CA PRO A 285 0.78 14.71 23.23
C PRO A 285 1.64 14.55 24.50
N CYS A 286 2.76 13.84 24.34
CA CYS A 286 3.72 13.61 25.41
C CYS A 286 4.96 14.45 25.12
N ASN A 287 5.18 15.52 25.89
CA ASN A 287 6.47 16.21 25.86
C ASN A 287 7.48 15.37 26.65
N ALA A 288 8.29 14.57 25.96
CA ALA A 288 9.41 13.86 26.56
C ALA A 288 10.63 14.79 26.62
N THR A 289 10.75 15.59 27.68
CA THR A 289 11.99 16.31 27.97
C THR A 289 12.99 15.33 28.58
N ALA A 290 14.08 15.04 27.85
CA ALA A 290 15.18 14.21 28.35
C ALA A 290 15.86 14.89 29.54
N GLY A 291 15.72 14.29 30.73
CA GLY A 291 16.41 14.72 31.95
C GLY A 291 17.88 14.35 31.88
N ALA A 292 18.75 15.36 31.86
CA ALA A 292 20.16 15.20 32.14
C ALA A 292 20.37 14.92 33.63
N THR A 293 20.95 13.76 33.93
CA THR A 293 21.31 13.31 35.27
C THR A 293 22.41 14.18 35.86
N SER A 294 22.16 14.84 36.99
CA SER A 294 23.19 15.32 37.90
C SER A 294 23.05 14.64 39.27
N VAL A 295 24.19 14.15 39.76
CA VAL A 295 24.39 13.30 40.94
C VAL A 295 24.21 14.11 42.23
N PRO A 296 23.71 13.53 43.35
CA PRO A 296 23.23 14.30 44.50
C PRO A 296 24.33 14.61 45.52
N ALA A 297 24.23 15.77 46.18
CA ALA A 297 24.93 16.06 47.43
C ALA A 297 23.90 16.42 48.51
N VAL A 298 23.97 15.68 49.61
CA VAL A 298 23.12 15.77 50.81
C VAL A 298 23.71 16.82 51.77
N ARG A 299 22.87 17.73 52.31
CA ARG A 299 22.74 18.10 53.76
C ARG A 299 21.99 19.43 53.96
N ASP A 300 20.74 19.31 54.45
CA ASP A 300 20.16 19.84 55.71
C ASP A 300 20.25 21.35 56.09
N PRO A 301 19.49 21.86 57.09
CA PRO A 301 18.20 22.50 56.89
C PRO A 301 18.09 23.93 57.44
N GLY A 302 17.06 24.65 57.00
CA GLY A 302 16.42 25.70 57.81
C GLY A 302 16.79 27.15 57.51
N ARG A 303 15.89 27.85 56.80
CA ARG A 303 15.50 29.24 57.13
C ARG A 303 14.26 29.69 56.33
N LYS A 304 13.14 29.92 57.03
CA LYS A 304 12.14 30.94 56.64
C LYS A 304 12.72 32.31 57.02
N PRO A 305 12.47 33.42 56.30
CA PRO A 305 11.19 34.15 56.34
C PRO A 305 10.90 34.86 54.99
N ALA A 306 9.91 35.69 54.72
CA ALA A 306 8.63 36.11 55.29
C ALA A 306 7.90 36.82 54.14
N PHE A 307 6.57 36.91 54.28
CA PHE A 307 5.71 37.76 53.47
C PHE A 307 6.07 39.24 53.64
N ALA A 308 6.08 39.98 52.53
CA ALA A 308 5.80 41.41 52.51
C ALA A 308 4.97 41.72 51.26
N ALA A 309 3.76 42.22 51.51
CA ALA A 309 2.81 42.66 50.50
C ALA A 309 3.15 44.10 50.07
N SER A 310 3.02 44.38 48.77
CA SER A 310 2.56 45.70 48.33
C SER A 310 1.84 45.61 46.98
N ASN A 311 0.76 46.38 46.94
CA ASN A 311 -0.19 46.61 45.87
C ASN A 311 0.45 46.89 44.51
N ASP A 312 -0.18 46.42 43.43
CA ASP A 312 -0.66 47.37 42.43
C ASP A 312 -1.91 46.88 41.68
N ARG A 313 -2.82 47.82 41.46
CA ARG A 313 -4.06 47.71 40.71
C ARG A 313 -3.76 47.78 39.22
N THR A 314 -4.36 46.91 38.41
CA THR A 314 -4.97 47.37 37.15
C THR A 314 -6.05 46.42 36.66
N LYS A 315 -7.13 47.06 36.20
CA LYS A 315 -8.46 46.52 35.95
C LYS A 315 -8.52 45.65 34.68
N ARG A 316 -9.38 44.64 34.74
CA ARG A 316 -9.84 43.81 33.62
C ARG A 316 -11.20 44.33 33.12
N VAL A 317 -11.66 43.77 31.98
CA VAL A 317 -13.03 43.74 31.37
C VAL A 317 -13.17 44.63 30.11
N PRO A 318 -13.85 44.20 29.00
CA PRO A 318 -13.90 42.88 28.33
C PRO A 318 -13.80 42.98 26.77
N LYS A 319 -13.63 41.86 26.06
CA LYS A 319 -13.82 41.77 24.59
C LYS A 319 -15.11 41.00 24.27
N GLY A 320 -16.04 41.67 23.59
CA GLY A 320 -17.20 41.08 22.89
C GLY A 320 -16.93 40.88 21.39
N PRO A 321 -17.82 40.21 20.65
CA PRO A 321 -17.48 39.25 19.59
C PRO A 321 -17.30 39.89 18.21
N ILE A 322 -16.39 39.30 17.41
CA ILE A 322 -16.22 39.65 15.99
C ILE A 322 -17.08 38.71 15.14
N ARG A 323 -17.84 39.36 14.26
CA ARG A 323 -18.75 38.83 13.26
C ARG A 323 -17.99 38.32 12.02
N GLU A 324 -18.54 37.26 11.47
CA GLU A 324 -18.36 36.65 10.15
C GLU A 324 -18.45 37.67 8.98
N PRO A 325 -17.64 37.56 7.91
CA PRO A 325 -17.87 38.30 6.67
C PRO A 325 -18.59 37.44 5.61
N GLN A 326 -19.81 37.87 5.27
CA GLN A 326 -20.57 37.40 4.12
C GLN A 326 -20.05 37.98 2.80
N ARG A 327 -20.02 37.09 1.81
CA ARG A 327 -19.83 37.29 0.36
C ARG A 327 -21.00 38.10 -0.22
N LYS A 328 -20.72 39.15 -0.99
CA LYS A 328 -21.72 39.88 -1.81
C LYS A 328 -21.46 39.69 -3.29
N THR A 329 -22.55 39.45 -4.01
CA THR A 329 -22.71 39.22 -5.45
C THR A 329 -23.06 40.54 -6.17
N GLU A 330 -22.49 40.73 -7.36
CA GLU A 330 -23.05 41.34 -8.62
C GLU A 330 -23.57 42.80 -8.64
N PRO A 331 -23.63 43.51 -9.80
CA PRO A 331 -24.13 43.03 -11.11
C PRO A 331 -23.43 43.51 -12.41
N ALA A 332 -23.96 42.99 -13.53
CA ALA A 332 -23.55 43.15 -14.93
C ALA A 332 -24.31 44.27 -15.70
N GLN A 333 -23.74 44.68 -16.86
CA GLN A 333 -24.32 45.19 -18.15
C GLN A 333 -23.25 46.04 -18.87
N SER A 334 -23.13 46.26 -20.19
CA SER A 334 -23.51 45.64 -21.48
C SER A 334 -22.96 46.58 -22.61
N HIS A 335 -23.00 46.13 -23.88
CA HIS A 335 -22.71 46.82 -25.17
C HIS A 335 -21.26 46.76 -25.70
N SER A 336 -20.93 46.64 -27.00
CA SER A 336 -21.50 46.08 -28.26
C SER A 336 -20.52 46.45 -29.39
N ASN A 337 -20.17 45.53 -30.32
CA ASN A 337 -20.22 45.71 -31.80
C ASN A 337 -19.42 44.65 -32.60
N ALA A 338 -19.98 44.35 -33.78
CA ALA A 338 -19.64 43.38 -34.84
C ALA A 338 -18.28 43.65 -35.55
N VAL A 339 -17.70 42.81 -36.43
CA VAL A 339 -18.22 42.37 -37.76
C VAL A 339 -17.50 41.11 -38.33
N ASP A 340 -18.26 40.37 -39.15
CA ASP A 340 -17.96 39.55 -40.34
C ASP A 340 -17.34 38.13 -40.32
N ALA A 341 -18.08 37.23 -40.99
CA ALA A 341 -17.78 35.86 -41.45
C ALA A 341 -17.53 35.87 -42.99
N PRO A 342 -17.23 34.74 -43.68
CA PRO A 342 -18.20 33.64 -43.91
C PRO A 342 -17.65 32.19 -43.98
N SER A 343 -18.59 31.24 -43.86
CA SER A 343 -18.49 29.76 -44.01
C SER A 343 -18.32 29.28 -45.47
N PRO A 344 -18.22 27.95 -45.77
CA PRO A 344 -19.37 27.01 -45.83
C PRO A 344 -18.98 25.56 -45.37
N ALA A 345 -19.78 24.49 -45.39
CA ALA A 345 -21.20 24.14 -45.21
C ALA A 345 -21.29 22.58 -45.32
N ASN A 346 -22.40 22.01 -44.81
CA ASN A 346 -22.92 20.64 -44.99
C ASN A 346 -22.26 19.47 -44.23
N GLY A 347 -22.98 18.55 -43.58
CA GLY A 347 -24.43 18.38 -43.42
C GLY A 347 -24.78 16.93 -43.07
N SER A 348 -25.81 16.75 -42.21
CA SER A 348 -26.68 15.56 -42.01
C SER A 348 -26.05 14.23 -41.56
N GLY A 349 -26.59 13.46 -40.62
CA GLY A 349 -27.87 13.47 -39.92
C GLY A 349 -28.25 12.01 -39.55
N GLY A 350 -29.00 11.82 -38.46
CA GLY A 350 -29.75 10.57 -38.19
C GLY A 350 -29.34 9.82 -36.92
N GLY A 351 -30.13 9.98 -35.86
CA GLY A 351 -30.11 9.11 -34.68
C GLY A 351 -31.12 7.96 -34.76
N ILE A 352 -31.07 7.04 -33.78
CA ILE A 352 -32.17 6.65 -32.86
C ILE A 352 -31.86 5.29 -32.18
N ALA A 353 -32.12 5.28 -30.86
CA ALA A 353 -32.54 4.20 -29.94
C ALA A 353 -31.65 3.00 -29.56
N GLN A 354 -31.46 2.89 -28.22
CA GLN A 354 -31.29 1.66 -27.45
C GLN A 354 -32.60 0.84 -27.41
N PRO A 355 -32.53 -0.47 -27.08
CA PRO A 355 -32.88 -0.89 -25.71
C PRO A 355 -32.05 -2.07 -25.14
N ALA A 356 -32.21 -2.30 -23.83
CA ALA A 356 -31.59 -3.32 -22.97
C ALA A 356 -32.34 -4.70 -23.00
N PRO A 357 -31.81 -5.78 -22.38
CA PRO A 357 -31.84 -7.15 -22.93
C PRO A 357 -32.76 -8.16 -22.21
N THR A 358 -32.96 -9.35 -22.81
CA THR A 358 -33.13 -10.63 -22.08
C THR A 358 -33.07 -11.88 -23.00
N VAL A 359 -32.63 -13.00 -22.38
CA VAL A 359 -32.83 -14.43 -22.71
C VAL A 359 -31.65 -15.25 -23.29
N ASN A 360 -31.24 -16.20 -22.44
CA ASN A 360 -30.43 -17.42 -22.58
C ASN A 360 -30.49 -18.19 -23.91
N THR A 361 -29.34 -18.73 -24.35
CA THR A 361 -29.24 -20.12 -24.87
C THR A 361 -27.78 -20.57 -24.98
N SER A 362 -27.38 -21.56 -24.18
CA SER A 362 -26.18 -22.38 -24.37
C SER A 362 -26.42 -23.47 -25.42
N PRO A 363 -25.38 -23.97 -26.12
CA PRO A 363 -25.39 -25.32 -26.66
C PRO A 363 -24.34 -26.21 -25.96
N ASN A 364 -24.84 -27.33 -25.46
CA ASN A 364 -24.11 -28.42 -24.83
C ASN A 364 -23.20 -29.21 -25.79
N THR A 365 -22.38 -30.03 -25.15
CA THR A 365 -21.26 -30.87 -25.56
C THR A 365 -21.53 -31.94 -26.66
N ALA A 366 -20.43 -32.31 -27.34
CA ALA A 366 -20.08 -33.62 -27.94
C ALA A 366 -20.21 -33.79 -29.48
N ALA A 367 -19.06 -33.93 -30.15
CA ALA A 367 -18.83 -34.94 -31.22
C ALA A 367 -17.34 -34.97 -31.65
N ASN A 368 -16.73 -36.15 -31.51
CA ASN A 368 -15.42 -36.53 -32.02
C ASN A 368 -15.48 -36.61 -33.56
N GLY A 369 -14.81 -35.69 -34.25
CA GLY A 369 -14.65 -35.70 -35.71
C GLY A 369 -13.42 -34.88 -36.07
N SER A 370 -12.49 -35.48 -36.83
CA SER A 370 -11.21 -34.88 -37.20
C SER A 370 -11.41 -33.54 -37.92
N ARG A 371 -11.25 -32.43 -37.20
CA ARG A 371 -11.32 -31.07 -37.74
C ARG A 371 -10.01 -30.72 -38.46
N PRO A 372 -10.05 -30.01 -39.59
CA PRO A 372 -8.84 -29.60 -40.30
C PRO A 372 -7.98 -28.72 -39.37
N LYS A 373 -6.75 -29.19 -39.12
CA LYS A 373 -5.75 -28.49 -38.32
C LYS A 373 -5.05 -27.46 -39.21
N ALA A 374 -5.30 -26.19 -38.95
CA ALA A 374 -4.58 -25.06 -39.53
C ALA A 374 -3.58 -24.51 -38.50
N THR A 375 -2.61 -23.74 -38.98
CA THR A 375 -1.66 -23.05 -38.11
C THR A 375 -1.80 -21.54 -38.29
N LEU A 376 -1.94 -20.82 -37.18
CA LEU A 376 -2.11 -19.38 -37.16
C LEU A 376 -0.93 -18.74 -36.45
N ARG A 377 -0.15 -17.91 -37.15
CA ARG A 377 0.95 -17.14 -36.58
C ARG A 377 0.53 -15.69 -36.40
N GLY A 378 0.68 -15.16 -35.18
CA GLY A 378 0.30 -13.78 -34.89
C GLY A 378 0.52 -13.39 -33.44
N LEU A 379 0.21 -12.13 -33.13
CA LEU A 379 0.32 -11.60 -31.78
C LEU A 379 -0.89 -12.05 -30.95
N VAL A 380 -0.64 -12.72 -29.82
CA VAL A 380 -1.68 -13.17 -28.90
C VAL A 380 -2.19 -11.97 -28.10
N GLY A 381 -3.44 -11.61 -28.30
CA GLY A 381 -4.13 -10.55 -27.58
C GLY A 381 -4.64 -11.00 -26.21
N PRO A 382 -5.14 -10.06 -25.39
CA PRO A 382 -5.78 -10.39 -24.13
C PRO A 382 -7.05 -11.23 -24.36
N SER A 383 -7.52 -11.88 -23.29
CA SER A 383 -8.84 -12.52 -23.31
C SER A 383 -9.92 -11.45 -23.53
N GLU A 384 -10.67 -11.55 -24.61
CA GLU A 384 -11.71 -10.60 -24.99
C GLU A 384 -13.06 -11.31 -25.05
N PRO A 385 -14.15 -10.64 -24.66
CA PRO A 385 -15.47 -11.23 -24.71
C PRO A 385 -15.87 -11.61 -26.13
N ASP A 386 -16.53 -12.78 -26.28
CA ASP A 386 -17.18 -13.16 -27.52
C ASP A 386 -18.41 -12.28 -27.82
N ALA A 387 -19.10 -12.57 -28.93
CA ALA A 387 -20.32 -11.85 -29.32
C ALA A 387 -21.45 -11.95 -28.27
N SER A 388 -21.35 -12.88 -27.31
CA SER A 388 -22.28 -13.05 -26.18
C SER A 388 -21.82 -12.31 -24.92
N GLY A 389 -20.70 -11.58 -24.98
CA GLY A 389 -20.16 -10.81 -23.86
C GLY A 389 -19.26 -11.62 -22.91
N ASN A 390 -18.95 -12.88 -23.23
CA ASN A 390 -18.21 -13.77 -22.33
C ASN A 390 -16.77 -13.97 -22.80
N ALA A 391 -15.80 -13.54 -21.99
CA ALA A 391 -14.37 -13.81 -22.25
C ALA A 391 -13.94 -15.18 -21.71
N ILE A 392 -14.63 -15.64 -20.66
CA ILE A 392 -14.41 -16.93 -20.01
C ILE A 392 -15.80 -17.50 -19.71
N HIS A 393 -16.14 -18.64 -20.27
CA HIS A 393 -17.36 -19.37 -19.92
C HIS A 393 -17.03 -20.41 -18.85
N ARG A 394 -17.79 -20.44 -17.75
CA ARG A 394 -17.64 -21.43 -16.67
C ARG A 394 -18.94 -22.21 -16.53
N ASN A 395 -18.85 -23.54 -16.46
CA ASN A 395 -19.95 -24.43 -16.12
C ASN A 395 -19.73 -25.02 -14.71
N GLY A 396 -20.66 -25.85 -14.24
CA GLY A 396 -20.58 -26.48 -12.90
C GLY A 396 -19.34 -27.36 -12.68
N ASN A 397 -18.58 -27.68 -13.74
CA ASN A 397 -17.38 -28.51 -13.70
C ASN A 397 -16.08 -27.72 -13.95
N GLY A 398 -16.14 -26.39 -14.11
CA GLY A 398 -14.95 -25.54 -14.32
C GLY A 398 -15.06 -24.59 -15.52
N VAL A 399 -13.93 -24.18 -16.07
CA VAL A 399 -13.87 -23.34 -17.28
C VAL A 399 -14.20 -24.18 -18.50
N GLU A 400 -15.25 -23.82 -19.22
CA GLU A 400 -15.69 -24.50 -20.44
C GLU A 400 -14.92 -24.02 -21.67
N TYR A 401 -14.74 -22.70 -21.80
CA TYR A 401 -13.86 -22.13 -22.81
C TYR A 401 -13.38 -20.72 -22.45
N VAL A 402 -12.26 -20.32 -23.03
CA VAL A 402 -11.71 -18.96 -22.99
C VAL A 402 -11.56 -18.42 -24.40
N VAL A 403 -11.87 -17.14 -24.57
CA VAL A 403 -11.85 -16.44 -25.86
C VAL A 403 -10.77 -15.39 -25.85
N PHE A 404 -9.92 -15.39 -26.87
CA PHE A 404 -8.89 -14.39 -27.08
C PHE A 404 -8.70 -14.14 -28.58
N LYS A 405 -8.05 -13.03 -28.94
CA LYS A 405 -7.78 -12.69 -30.34
C LYS A 405 -6.32 -12.93 -30.69
N MET A 406 -6.05 -13.46 -31.88
CA MET A 406 -4.72 -13.43 -32.48
C MET A 406 -4.69 -12.51 -33.68
N ARG A 407 -3.76 -11.54 -33.68
CA ARG A 407 -3.61 -10.58 -34.76
C ARG A 407 -2.56 -11.06 -35.75
N GLN A 408 -2.95 -11.24 -37.02
CA GLN A 408 -2.09 -11.60 -38.14
C GLN A 408 -2.29 -10.59 -39.27
N ASN A 409 -1.22 -9.93 -39.73
CA ASN A 409 -1.24 -8.99 -40.86
C ASN A 409 -2.36 -7.93 -40.77
N GLY A 410 -2.60 -7.39 -39.58
CA GLY A 410 -3.64 -6.38 -39.33
C GLY A 410 -5.07 -6.92 -39.17
N SER A 411 -5.30 -8.22 -39.38
CA SER A 411 -6.58 -8.89 -39.16
C SER A 411 -6.58 -9.62 -37.81
N ALA A 412 -7.69 -9.53 -37.06
CA ALA A 412 -7.82 -10.19 -35.76
C ALA A 412 -8.73 -11.41 -35.85
N ASN A 413 -8.19 -12.59 -35.56
CA ASN A 413 -8.93 -13.86 -35.55
C ASN A 413 -9.33 -14.20 -34.12
N THR A 414 -10.62 -14.51 -33.92
CA THR A 414 -11.13 -14.98 -32.61
C THR A 414 -10.79 -16.45 -32.43
N ILE A 415 -10.14 -16.76 -31.30
CA ILE A 415 -9.73 -18.11 -30.93
C ILE A 415 -10.42 -18.52 -29.63
N TYR A 416 -11.00 -19.71 -29.65
CA TYR A 416 -11.62 -20.37 -28.52
C TYR A 416 -10.69 -21.46 -27.99
N CYS A 417 -10.42 -21.49 -26.69
CA CYS A 417 -9.67 -22.56 -26.05
C CYS A 417 -10.54 -23.26 -25.02
N ASN A 418 -10.82 -24.54 -25.24
CA ASN A 418 -11.59 -25.40 -24.34
C ASN A 418 -10.71 -26.35 -23.50
N ASN A 419 -9.39 -26.21 -23.57
CA ASN A 419 -8.46 -26.96 -22.73
C ASN A 419 -7.94 -26.06 -21.58
N PRO A 420 -8.27 -26.36 -20.31
CA PRO A 420 -7.79 -25.58 -19.17
C PRO A 420 -6.26 -25.63 -19.00
N GLU A 421 -5.58 -26.69 -19.44
CA GLU A 421 -4.12 -26.82 -19.33
C GLU A 421 -3.35 -25.82 -20.19
N LEU A 422 -3.98 -25.32 -21.26
CA LEU A 422 -3.39 -24.30 -22.13
C LEU A 422 -3.56 -22.88 -21.59
N MET A 423 -4.33 -22.68 -20.52
CA MET A 423 -4.57 -21.34 -19.95
C MET A 423 -3.31 -20.62 -19.47
N PRO A 424 -2.41 -21.27 -18.68
CA PRO A 424 -1.17 -20.63 -18.26
C PRO A 424 -0.29 -20.26 -19.45
N GLU A 425 -0.31 -21.08 -20.52
CA GLU A 425 0.49 -20.86 -21.72
C GLU A 425 -0.07 -19.71 -22.58
N ILE A 426 -1.40 -19.61 -22.72
CA ILE A 426 -2.04 -18.45 -23.37
C ILE A 426 -1.71 -17.18 -22.61
N ALA A 427 -1.84 -17.19 -21.28
CA ALA A 427 -1.54 -16.04 -20.43
C ALA A 427 -0.07 -15.61 -20.57
N ARG A 428 0.87 -16.56 -20.58
CA ARG A 428 2.30 -16.30 -20.79
C ARG A 428 2.60 -15.67 -22.15
N ARG A 429 1.84 -16.05 -23.19
CA ARG A 429 2.05 -15.57 -24.56
C ARG A 429 1.30 -14.28 -24.89
N GLN A 430 0.46 -13.75 -23.99
CA GLN A 430 -0.22 -12.47 -24.23
C GLN A 430 0.79 -11.34 -24.49
N GLY A 431 0.59 -10.61 -25.59
CA GLY A 431 1.49 -9.57 -26.06
C GLY A 431 2.69 -10.07 -26.87
N HIS A 432 2.86 -11.39 -27.01
CA HIS A 432 3.95 -11.99 -27.79
C HIS A 432 3.44 -12.61 -29.11
N GLU A 433 4.33 -12.68 -30.11
CA GLU A 433 4.07 -13.49 -31.30
C GLU A 433 4.09 -14.97 -30.92
N ALA A 434 3.09 -15.71 -31.37
CA ALA A 434 3.03 -17.15 -31.22
C ALA A 434 2.48 -17.80 -32.49
N GLU A 435 2.80 -19.08 -32.65
CA GLU A 435 2.25 -19.93 -33.69
C GLU A 435 1.30 -20.94 -33.03
N ALA A 436 0.00 -20.77 -33.26
CA ALA A 436 -1.07 -21.56 -32.67
C ALA A 436 -1.56 -22.63 -33.65
N ARG A 437 -1.64 -23.88 -33.21
CA ARG A 437 -2.33 -24.95 -33.93
C ARG A 437 -3.82 -24.83 -33.63
N VAL A 438 -4.63 -24.58 -34.64
CA VAL A 438 -6.07 -24.35 -34.51
C VAL A 438 -6.88 -25.31 -35.37
N ALA A 439 -8.02 -25.76 -34.85
CA ALA A 439 -9.03 -26.44 -35.62
C ALA A 439 -10.02 -25.40 -36.16
N VAL A 440 -10.27 -25.38 -37.47
CA VAL A 440 -11.28 -24.51 -38.07
C VAL A 440 -12.66 -25.14 -37.92
N VAL A 441 -13.61 -24.39 -37.37
CA VAL A 441 -14.99 -24.82 -37.21
C VAL A 441 -15.88 -23.81 -37.94
N THR A 442 -16.79 -24.31 -38.76
CA THR A 442 -17.77 -23.48 -39.47
C THR A 442 -19.14 -23.76 -38.89
N ASP A 443 -19.82 -22.74 -38.38
CA ASP A 443 -21.22 -22.82 -37.95
C ASP A 443 -22.00 -21.65 -38.55
N LYS A 444 -23.11 -21.94 -39.25
CA LYS A 444 -24.06 -20.96 -39.82
C LYS A 444 -23.38 -19.71 -40.42
N ASP A 445 -22.46 -19.94 -41.37
CA ASP A 445 -21.68 -18.92 -42.11
C ASP A 445 -20.62 -18.15 -41.32
N ARG A 446 -20.28 -18.58 -40.10
CA ARG A 446 -19.16 -18.03 -39.32
C ARG A 446 -18.07 -19.09 -39.10
N GLN A 447 -16.85 -18.75 -39.49
CA GLN A 447 -15.67 -19.54 -39.18
C GLN A 447 -15.05 -19.07 -37.86
N TYR A 448 -14.83 -20.01 -36.95
CA TYR A 448 -14.11 -19.78 -35.70
C TYR A 448 -12.98 -20.79 -35.52
N TYR A 449 -11.95 -20.37 -34.81
CA TYR A 449 -10.75 -21.16 -34.57
C TYR A 449 -10.77 -21.72 -33.15
N VAL A 450 -10.55 -23.02 -33.01
CA VAL A 450 -10.42 -23.67 -31.70
C VAL A 450 -8.97 -24.05 -31.47
N LEU A 451 -8.36 -23.54 -30.39
CA LEU A 451 -6.97 -23.81 -30.05
C LEU A 451 -6.78 -25.30 -29.69
N SER A 452 -5.83 -25.93 -30.35
CA SER A 452 -5.40 -27.30 -30.06
C SER A 452 -4.02 -27.37 -29.38
N GLY A 453 -3.27 -26.26 -29.41
CA GLY A 453 -1.96 -26.11 -28.77
C GLY A 453 -1.14 -25.01 -29.46
N PHE A 454 0.00 -24.66 -28.88
CA PHE A 454 1.00 -23.85 -29.57
C PHE A 454 2.07 -24.75 -30.20
N VAL A 455 2.69 -24.29 -31.28
CA VAL A 455 3.92 -24.90 -31.78
C VAL A 455 5.03 -24.52 -30.80
N GLU A 456 5.81 -25.50 -30.34
CA GLU A 456 7.02 -25.22 -29.55
C GLU A 456 7.94 -24.32 -30.38
N GLY A 457 8.28 -23.17 -29.80
CA GLY A 457 9.10 -22.13 -30.41
C GLY A 457 9.96 -21.49 -29.35
#